data_AF-A0A945KL61-F1
#
_entry.id   AF-A0A945KL61-F1
#
_cell.length_a   1.000
_cell.length_b   1.000
_cell.length_c   1.000
_cell.angle_alpha   90.00
_cell.angle_beta   90.00
_cell.angle_gamma   90.00
#
_symmetry.space_group_name_H-M   'P 1'
#
loop_
_entity.id
_entity.type
_entity.pdbx_description
1 polymer ?
#
loop_
_entity_poly.entity_id
_entity_poly.type
_entity_poly.pdbx_seq_one_letter_code
_entity_poly.pdbx_strand_id
1 'polypeptide(L)'
;MVNIADRTEFAEVPRDVLQGIDEEITHEAFELLHAEAVAAGDLAPPPNTLFDKLPGAVVRTLFQIAFGLFVGSIAVAITIFFIRTFATIA
;
A
#
# COMPACT_ATOMS: atom_id res chain seq x y z
N MET A 1 -24.53 2.61 12.97
CA MET A 1 -23.78 3.17 11.83
C MET A 1 -24.26 4.60 11.63
N VAL A 2 -23.36 5.57 11.77
CA VAL A 2 -23.66 6.99 11.48
C VAL A 2 -23.59 7.12 9.96
N ASN A 3 -24.73 7.41 9.31
CA ASN A 3 -24.78 7.52 7.86
C ASN A 3 -24.22 8.90 7.44
N ILE A 4 -22.93 8.95 7.11
CA ILE A 4 -22.22 10.17 6.73
C ILE A 4 -22.78 10.77 5.42
N ALA A 5 -23.40 9.93 4.58
CA ALA A 5 -24.03 10.35 3.32
C ALA A 5 -25.25 11.27 3.49
N ASP A 6 -25.82 11.36 4.70
CA ASP A 6 -27.00 12.19 4.99
C ASP A 6 -26.61 13.60 5.50
N ARG A 7 -25.31 13.90 5.58
CA ARG A 7 -24.83 15.27 5.87
C ARG A 7 -24.74 16.05 4.58
N THR A 8 -25.61 17.05 4.43
CA THR A 8 -25.68 17.97 3.29
C THR A 8 -24.35 18.66 2.95
N GLU A 9 -23.43 18.77 3.91
CA GLU A 9 -22.10 19.35 3.76
C GLU A 9 -21.14 18.49 2.90
N PHE A 10 -21.42 17.19 2.72
CA PHE A 10 -20.57 16.27 1.95
C PHE A 10 -21.25 15.72 0.69
N ALA A 11 -22.38 16.31 0.28
CA ALA A 11 -23.15 15.85 -0.89
C ALA A 11 -22.37 15.95 -2.23
N GLU A 12 -21.37 16.83 -2.30
CA GLU A 12 -20.49 17.00 -3.47
C GLU A 12 -19.32 16.01 -3.50
N VAL A 13 -19.07 15.29 -2.39
CA VAL A 13 -17.96 14.34 -2.30
C VAL A 13 -18.35 13.04 -3.01
N PRO A 14 -17.50 12.50 -3.91
CA PRO A 14 -17.76 11.23 -4.57
C PRO A 14 -18.01 10.11 -3.56
N ARG A 15 -19.04 9.27 -3.82
CA ARG A 15 -19.42 8.17 -2.91
C ARG A 15 -18.27 7.19 -2.64
N ASP A 16 -17.40 6.97 -3.62
CA ASP A 16 -16.24 6.09 -3.50
C ASP A 16 -15.25 6.60 -2.43
N VAL A 17 -15.13 7.92 -2.28
CA VAL A 17 -14.29 8.54 -1.25
C VAL A 17 -14.91 8.37 0.13
N LEU A 18 -16.24 8.56 0.25
CA LEU A 18 -16.96 8.36 1.50
C LEU A 18 -16.93 6.89 1.96
N GLN A 19 -17.04 5.95 1.02
CA GLN A 19 -16.91 4.52 1.30
C GLN A 19 -15.49 4.17 1.74
N GLY A 20 -14.47 4.68 1.05
CA GLY A 20 -13.08 4.46 1.45
C GLY A 20 -12.79 4.96 2.87
N ILE A 21 -13.32 6.12 3.25
CA ILE A 21 -13.18 6.67 4.60
C ILE A 21 -13.92 5.82 5.63
N ASP A 22 -15.15 5.37 5.35
CA ASP A 22 -15.92 4.53 6.28
C ASP A 22 -15.27 3.16 6.50
N GLU A 23 -14.72 2.57 5.44
CA GLU A 23 -13.93 1.34 5.49
C GLU A 23 -12.65 1.54 6.32
N GLU A 24 -11.92 2.63 6.11
CA GLU A 24 -10.69 2.96 6.84
C GLU A 24 -10.97 3.18 8.34
N ILE A 25 -11.99 3.97 8.68
CA ILE A 25 -12.41 4.19 10.09
C ILE A 25 -12.84 2.87 10.74
N THR A 26 -13.61 2.05 10.03
CA THR A 26 -14.08 0.77 10.56
C THR A 26 -12.91 -0.18 10.80
N HIS A 27 -11.94 -0.19 9.90
CA HIS A 27 -10.74 -1.01 10.03
C HIS A 27 -9.88 -0.54 11.21
N GLU A 28 -9.62 0.76 11.35
CA GLU A 28 -8.87 1.31 12.49
C GLU A 28 -9.56 1.01 13.83
N ALA A 29 -10.88 1.19 13.89
CA ALA A 29 -11.65 0.88 15.09
C ALA A 29 -11.57 -0.61 15.44
N PHE A 30 -11.62 -1.49 14.44
CA PHE A 30 -11.46 -2.93 14.63
C PHE A 30 -10.07 -3.28 15.16
N GLU A 31 -9.01 -2.75 14.56
CA GLU A 31 -7.62 -2.99 15.00
C GLU A 31 -7.40 -2.54 16.45
N LEU A 32 -7.95 -1.39 16.84
CA LEU A 32 -7.81 -0.87 18.20
C LEU A 32 -8.52 -1.77 19.23
N LEU A 33 -9.76 -2.17 18.94
CA LEU A 33 -10.52 -3.11 19.79
C LEU A 33 -9.87 -4.49 19.83
N HIS A 34 -9.33 -4.96 18.70
CA HIS A 34 -8.63 -6.22 18.63
C HIS A 34 -7.36 -6.19 19.48
N ALA A 35 -6.56 -5.12 19.40
CA ALA A 35 -5.37 -4.94 20.22
C ALA A 35 -5.69 -4.89 21.73
N GLU A 36 -6.78 -4.22 22.12
CA GLU A 36 -7.25 -4.19 23.51
C GLU A 36 -7.68 -5.57 24.00
N ALA A 37 -8.44 -6.32 23.20
CA ALA A 37 -8.87 -7.68 23.52
C ALA A 37 -7.69 -8.67 23.59
N VAL A 38 -6.66 -8.51 22.75
CA VAL A 38 -5.42 -9.28 22.84
C VAL A 38 -4.65 -8.92 24.11
N ALA A 39 -4.58 -7.64 24.50
CA ALA A 39 -3.93 -7.19 25.73
C ALA A 39 -4.65 -7.68 27.01
N ALA A 40 -5.98 -7.77 26.97
CA ALA A 40 -6.80 -8.37 28.02
C ALA A 40 -6.67 -9.91 28.10
N GLY A 41 -6.11 -10.54 27.07
CA GLY A 41 -5.96 -12.00 26.97
C GLY A 41 -7.21 -12.73 26.48
N ASP A 42 -8.23 -12.00 26.02
CA ASP A 42 -9.48 -12.57 25.50
C ASP A 42 -9.32 -13.14 24.09
N LEU A 43 -8.34 -12.63 23.33
CA LEU A 43 -8.02 -13.09 21.97
C LEU A 43 -6.56 -13.51 21.84
N ALA A 44 -6.31 -14.50 20.97
CA ALA A 44 -4.96 -14.89 20.60
C ALA A 44 -4.29 -13.76 19.79
N PRO A 45 -2.99 -13.50 20.01
CA PRO A 45 -2.27 -12.48 19.25
C PRO A 45 -2.22 -12.85 17.75
N PRO A 46 -2.17 -11.85 16.86
CA PRO A 46 -2.09 -12.10 15.43
C PRO A 46 -0.86 -12.95 15.07
N PRO A 47 -0.96 -13.82 14.06
CA PRO A 47 0.16 -14.66 13.64
C PRO A 47 1.30 -13.78 13.10
N ASN A 48 2.39 -13.69 13.86
CA ASN A 48 3.58 -12.97 13.43
C ASN A 48 4.15 -13.60 12.16
N THR A 49 4.11 -12.89 11.04
CA THR A 49 4.80 -13.35 9.83
C THR A 49 6.30 -13.05 9.95
N LEU A 50 7.14 -13.82 9.26
CA LEU A 50 8.59 -13.55 9.24
C LEU A 50 8.92 -12.17 8.62
N PHE A 51 7.97 -11.59 7.89
CA PHE A 51 8.08 -10.26 7.28
C PHE A 51 7.80 -9.11 8.25
N ASP A 52 7.10 -9.36 9.36
CA ASP A 52 6.80 -8.36 10.39
C ASP A 52 8.00 -8.13 11.32
N LYS A 53 9.00 -9.01 11.28
CA LYS A 53 10.25 -8.82 12.02
C LYS A 53 11.17 -7.88 11.24
N LEU A 54 11.85 -6.97 11.94
CA LEU A 54 12.91 -6.08 11.42
C LEU A 54 13.75 -6.64 10.25
N PRO A 55 14.28 -7.88 10.29
CA PRO A 55 15.00 -8.46 9.16
C PRO A 55 14.16 -8.63 7.88
N GLY A 56 12.88 -9.00 8.00
CA GLY A 56 11.95 -9.14 6.87
C GLY A 56 11.65 -7.81 6.18
N ALA A 57 11.52 -6.73 6.95
CA ALA A 57 11.35 -5.37 6.41
C ALA A 57 12.58 -4.93 5.60
N VAL A 58 13.80 -5.20 6.09
CA VAL A 58 15.04 -4.87 5.38
C VAL A 58 15.15 -5.65 4.06
N VAL A 59 14.85 -6.95 4.07
CA VAL A 59 14.87 -7.78 2.86
C VAL A 59 13.88 -7.26 1.81
N ARG A 60 12.67 -6.87 2.23
CA ARG A 60 11.67 -6.27 1.33
C ARG A 60 12.18 -4.99 0.68
N THR A 61 12.79 -4.10 1.45
CA THR A 61 13.34 -2.84 0.94
C THR A 61 14.50 -3.08 -0.04
N LEU A 62 15.41 -4.00 0.29
CA LEU A 62 16.50 -4.38 -0.61
C LEU A 62 15.98 -4.94 -1.94
N PHE A 63 14.94 -5.77 -1.87
CA PHE A 63 14.30 -6.31 -3.07
C PHE A 63 13.66 -5.21 -3.92
N GLN A 64 12.97 -4.24 -3.31
CA GLN A 64 12.38 -3.11 -4.02
C GLN A 64 13.43 -2.24 -4.72
N ILE A 65 14.55 -1.95 -4.04
CA ILE A 65 15.66 -1.18 -4.64
C ILE A 65 16.28 -1.96 -5.81
N ALA A 66 16.56 -3.25 -5.62
CA ALA A 66 17.14 -4.09 -6.66
C ALA A 66 16.22 -4.18 -7.88
N PHE A 67 14.92 -4.36 -7.66
CA PHE A 67 13.93 -4.43 -8.74
C PHE A 67 13.80 -3.09 -9.48
N GLY A 68 13.76 -1.97 -8.73
CA GLY A 68 13.72 -0.63 -9.33
C GLY A 68 14.95 -0.35 -10.19
N LEU A 69 16.15 -0.71 -9.72
CA LEU A 69 17.39 -0.58 -10.49
C LEU A 69 17.39 -1.47 -11.75
N PHE A 70 16.92 -2.71 -11.63
CA PHE A 70 16.83 -3.63 -12.75
C PHE A 70 15.91 -3.08 -13.85
N VAL A 71 14.67 -2.72 -13.50
CA VAL A 71 13.69 -2.16 -14.45
C VAL A 71 14.21 -0.84 -15.05
N GLY A 72 14.78 0.04 -14.23
CA GLY A 72 15.38 1.30 -14.70
C GLY A 72 16.52 1.07 -15.69
N SER A 73 17.41 0.12 -15.42
CA SER A 73 18.51 -0.22 -16.32
C SER A 73 18.02 -0.75 -17.68
N ILE A 74 16.98 -1.57 -17.68
CA ILE A 74 16.35 -2.07 -18.91
C ILE A 74 15.75 -0.90 -19.71
N ALA A 75 15.03 0.00 -19.04
CA ALA A 75 14.42 1.15 -19.71
C ALA A 75 15.48 2.04 -20.39
N VAL A 76 16.60 2.30 -19.71
CA VAL A 76 17.73 3.06 -20.28
C VAL A 76 18.33 2.31 -21.48
N ALA A 77 18.58 1.00 -21.36
CA ALA A 77 19.14 0.20 -22.44
C ALA A 77 18.24 0.20 -23.69
N ILE A 78 16.92 0.05 -23.51
CA ILE A 78 15.93 0.12 -24.58
C ILE A 78 15.96 1.51 -25.23
N THR A 79 15.98 2.57 -24.43
CA THR A 79 16.02 3.95 -24.94
C THR A 79 17.27 4.19 -25.78
N ILE A 80 18.44 3.79 -25.29
CA ILE A 80 19.71 3.90 -26.03
C ILE A 80 19.65 3.08 -27.32
N PHE A 81 19.10 1.87 -27.27
CA PHE A 81 18.94 1.02 -28.44
C PHE A 81 18.10 1.71 -29.52
N PHE A 82 16.93 2.23 -29.17
CA PHE A 82 16.07 2.96 -30.12
C PHE A 82 16.75 4.21 -30.68
N ILE A 83 17.37 5.05 -29.83
CA ILE A 83 18.11 6.23 -30.30
C ILE A 83 19.19 5.82 -31.30
N ARG A 84 19.96 4.78 -31.00
CA ARG A 84 21.02 4.29 -31.89
C ARG A 84 20.44 3.77 -33.20
N THR A 85 19.39 2.96 -33.14
CA THR A 85 18.71 2.42 -34.32
C THR A 85 18.20 3.53 -35.23
N PHE A 86 17.50 4.53 -34.69
CA PHE A 86 17.03 5.68 -35.48
C PHE A 86 18.20 6.50 -36.05
N ALA A 87 19.26 6.73 -35.26
CA ALA A 87 20.44 7.47 -35.71
C ALA A 87 21.26 6.75 -36.79
N THR A 88 21.21 5.41 -36.87
CA THR A 88 21.87 4.63 -37.94
C THR A 88 21.00 4.39 -39.18
N ILE A 89 19.69 4.59 -39.08
CA ILE A 89 18.75 4.43 -40.21
C ILE A 89 18.53 5.78 -40.93
N ALA A 90 18.69 6.91 -40.23
CA ALA A 90 18.75 8.26 -40.82
C ALA A 90 20.07 8.50 -41.56
#